data_AF-A0A316ZAF7-F1
#
_entry.id   AF-A0A316ZAF7-F1
#
_cell.length_a   1.000
_cell.length_b   1.000
_cell.length_c   1.000
_cell.angle_alpha   90.00
_cell.angle_beta   90.00
_cell.angle_gamma   90.00
#
_symmetry.space_group_name_H-M   'P 1'
#
loop_
_entity.id
_entity.type
_entity.pdbx_description
1 polymer ?
#
loop_
_entity_poly.entity_id
_entity_poly.type
_entity_poly.pdbx_seq_one_letter_code
_entity_poly.pdbx_strand_id
1 'polypeptide(L)'
;QNGNPGHCSHYNSDSTPLVALPSAIYANGAHCGKKVIIHRGSKSVEAVVADSCPTCVSSHSLDLSVAAFKALGTEQEGMFDITWSWA
;
A
#
# COMPACT_ATOMS: atom_id res chain seq x y z
N GLN A 1 1.57 10.83 -2.99
CA GLN A 1 0.56 10.74 -4.08
C GLN A 1 0.69 11.90 -5.09
N ASN A 2 1.85 12.57 -5.19
CA ASN A 2 2.11 13.65 -6.17
C ASN A 2 1.02 14.75 -6.21
N GLY A 3 0.38 15.03 -5.07
CA GLY A 3 -0.70 16.02 -4.96
C GLY A 3 -2.08 15.57 -5.43
N ASN A 4 -2.28 14.31 -5.85
CA ASN A 4 -3.59 13.76 -6.20
C ASN A 4 -4.14 12.89 -5.06
N PRO A 5 -5.44 12.97 -4.72
CA PRO A 5 -6.04 12.03 -3.80
C PRO A 5 -6.19 10.67 -4.49
N GLY A 6 -5.91 9.60 -3.76
CA GLY A 6 -6.20 8.24 -4.21
C GLY A 6 -7.70 7.98 -4.23
N HIS A 7 -8.12 6.78 -4.63
CA HIS A 7 -9.53 6.37 -4.69
C HIS A 7 -10.25 6.48 -3.33
N CYS A 8 -9.52 6.56 -2.21
CA CYS A 8 -10.10 6.86 -0.90
C CYS A 8 -10.44 8.34 -0.67
N SER A 9 -10.22 9.23 -1.65
CA SER A 9 -10.58 10.65 -1.60
C SER A 9 -9.96 11.45 -0.44
N HIS A 10 -8.87 10.94 0.15
CA HIS A 10 -8.10 11.60 1.19
C HIS A 10 -6.70 11.96 0.70
N TYR A 11 -6.27 13.18 1.02
CA TYR A 11 -4.90 13.60 0.83
C TYR A 11 -4.04 13.07 1.97
N ASN A 12 -2.92 12.47 1.61
CA ASN A 12 -1.91 12.03 2.56
C ASN A 12 -0.58 12.71 2.22
N SER A 13 0.23 12.97 3.24
CA SER A 13 1.62 13.39 3.05
C SER A 13 2.38 12.33 2.25
N ASP A 14 3.33 12.75 1.40
CA ASP A 14 4.21 11.82 0.69
C ASP A 14 5.10 11.00 1.65
N SER A 15 5.28 11.47 2.88
CA SER A 15 5.99 10.75 3.95
C SER A 15 5.15 9.67 4.65
N THR A 16 3.84 9.62 4.42
CA THR A 16 2.99 8.60 5.03
C THR A 16 3.18 7.27 4.30
N PRO A 17 3.43 6.15 5.00
CA PRO A 17 3.34 4.82 4.41
C PRO A 17 1.88 4.55 4.01
N LEU A 18 1.64 4.40 2.71
CA LEU A 18 0.32 4.14 2.14
C LEU A 18 0.37 2.90 1.28
N VAL A 19 -0.82 2.34 1.04
CA VAL A 19 -1.01 1.23 0.13
C VAL A 19 -2.25 1.43 -0.74
N ALA A 20 -2.18 0.95 -1.97
CA ALA A 20 -3.32 0.69 -2.82
C ALA A 20 -3.67 -0.80 -2.81
N LEU A 21 -4.95 -1.12 -2.57
CA LEU A 21 -5.42 -2.51 -2.55
C LEU A 21 -5.87 -2.96 -3.95
N PRO A 22 -5.71 -4.24 -4.32
CA PRO A 22 -6.36 -4.80 -5.50
C PRO A 22 -7.88 -4.57 -5.44
N SER A 23 -8.52 -4.28 -6.57
CA SER A 23 -9.93 -3.86 -6.62
C SER A 23 -10.89 -4.77 -5.84
N ALA A 24 -10.64 -6.08 -5.85
CA ALA A 24 -11.44 -7.07 -5.12
C ALA A 24 -11.38 -6.88 -3.60
N ILE A 25 -10.19 -6.60 -3.05
CA ILE A 25 -9.99 -6.34 -1.60
C ILE A 25 -10.36 -4.90 -1.27
N TYR A 26 -10.05 -3.95 -2.15
CA TYR A 26 -10.44 -2.54 -1.99
C TYR A 26 -11.96 -2.40 -1.74
N ALA A 27 -12.76 -3.23 -2.42
CA ALA A 27 -14.20 -3.38 -2.17
C ALA A 27 -14.94 -2.04 -2.16
N ASN A 28 -14.74 -1.23 -3.20
CA ASN A 28 -15.32 0.11 -3.36
C ASN A 28 -15.03 1.05 -2.16
N GLY A 29 -13.85 0.92 -1.56
CA GLY A 29 -13.40 1.79 -0.48
C GLY A 29 -13.82 1.33 0.92
N ALA A 30 -14.38 0.12 1.05
CA ALA A 30 -14.77 -0.45 2.35
C ALA A 30 -13.61 -0.57 3.36
N HIS A 31 -12.36 -0.43 2.89
CA HIS A 31 -11.15 -0.48 3.72
C HIS A 31 -10.34 0.81 3.69
N CYS A 32 -10.85 1.90 3.10
CA CYS A 32 -10.18 3.19 3.15
C CYS A 32 -9.92 3.64 4.59
N GLY A 33 -8.71 4.13 4.85
CA GLY A 33 -8.26 4.56 6.18
C GLY A 33 -7.94 3.43 7.15
N LYS A 34 -8.24 2.16 6.80
CA LYS A 34 -7.76 1.01 7.57
C LYS A 34 -6.25 0.83 7.36
N LYS A 35 -5.63 0.07 8.27
CA LYS A 35 -4.20 -0.16 8.25
C LYS A 35 -3.87 -1.62 8.00
N VAL A 36 -2.75 -1.84 7.35
CA VAL A 36 -2.13 -3.15 7.17
C VAL A 36 -0.72 -3.14 7.74
N ILE A 37 -0.29 -4.27 8.25
CA ILE A 37 1.11 -4.51 8.61
C ILE A 37 1.72 -5.36 7.51
N ILE A 38 2.76 -4.85 6.87
CA ILE A 38 3.46 -5.50 5.77
C ILE A 38 4.81 -5.97 6.29
N HIS A 39 5.15 -7.23 6.03
CA HIS A 39 6.39 -7.87 6.45
C HIS A 39 7.23 -8.30 5.25
N ARG A 40 8.54 -8.13 5.39
CA ARG A 40 9.56 -8.65 4.46
C ARG A 40 10.80 -9.03 5.25
N GLY A 41 11.03 -10.34 5.43
CA GLY A 41 12.14 -10.83 6.25
C GLY A 41 12.07 -10.29 7.68
N SER A 42 13.11 -9.60 8.14
CA SER A 42 13.16 -8.96 9.47
C SER A 42 12.56 -7.55 9.51
N LYS A 43 12.07 -7.01 8.38
CA LYS A 43 11.50 -5.66 8.28
C LYS A 43 9.99 -5.71 8.28
N SER A 44 9.38 -4.66 8.80
CA SER A 44 7.93 -4.44 8.72
C SER A 44 7.58 -2.96 8.65
N VAL A 45 6.43 -2.65 8.06
CA VAL A 45 5.86 -1.30 8.03
C VAL A 45 4.35 -1.36 8.19
N GLU A 46 3.80 -0.47 9.01
CA GLU A 46 2.35 -0.21 9.07
C GLU A 46 2.01 0.82 7.99
N ALA A 47 1.04 0.53 7.12
CA ALA A 47 0.62 1.41 6.04
C ALA A 47 -0.91 1.61 6.01
N VAL A 48 -1.34 2.81 5.61
CA VAL A 48 -2.76 3.16 5.50
C VAL A 48 -3.26 2.85 4.09
N VAL A 49 -4.43 2.21 4.00
CA VAL A 49 -5.14 2.02 2.74
C VAL A 49 -5.66 3.36 2.24
N ALA A 50 -5.14 3.81 1.10
CA ALA A 50 -5.43 5.13 0.54
C ALA A 50 -5.91 5.09 -0.92
N ASP A 51 -5.82 3.93 -1.58
CA ASP A 51 -6.13 3.84 -3.01
C ASP A 51 -6.57 2.42 -3.45
N SER A 52 -7.00 2.32 -4.69
CA SER A 52 -7.30 1.09 -5.41
C SER A 52 -6.27 0.87 -6.50
N CYS A 53 -5.86 -0.39 -6.70
CA CYS A 53 -4.91 -0.82 -7.71
C CYS A 53 -5.54 -1.86 -8.64
N PRO A 54 -6.23 -1.44 -9.71
CA PRO A 54 -6.86 -2.36 -10.65
C PRO A 54 -5.85 -3.20 -11.46
N THR A 55 -4.61 -2.73 -11.56
CA THR A 55 -3.53 -3.34 -12.33
C THR A 55 -2.52 -4.10 -11.47
N CYS A 56 -2.83 -4.30 -10.18
CA CYS A 56 -1.97 -5.08 -9.29
C CYS A 56 -1.83 -6.51 -9.81
N VAL A 57 -0.60 -7.04 -9.77
CA VAL A 57 -0.21 -8.30 -10.41
C VAL A 57 -1.07 -9.49 -9.95
N SER A 58 -1.48 -9.49 -8.69
CA SER A 58 -2.35 -10.51 -8.12
C SER A 58 -3.38 -9.91 -7.18
N SER A 59 -4.37 -10.73 -6.80
CA SER A 59 -5.36 -10.40 -5.77
C SER A 59 -4.77 -10.14 -4.38
N HIS A 60 -3.50 -10.46 -4.15
CA HIS A 60 -2.82 -10.29 -2.87
C HIS A 60 -1.65 -9.30 -2.92
N SER A 61 -1.33 -8.77 -4.11
CA SER A 61 -0.27 -7.78 -4.30
C SER A 61 -0.71 -6.42 -3.76
N LEU A 62 0.21 -5.71 -3.11
CA LEU A 62 0.00 -4.36 -2.61
C LEU A 62 0.86 -3.39 -3.42
N ASP A 63 0.29 -2.29 -3.88
CA ASP A 63 1.06 -1.19 -4.48
C ASP A 63 1.39 -0.15 -3.40
N LEU A 64 2.70 0.06 -3.17
CA LEU A 64 3.22 0.73 -1.99
C LEU A 64 3.62 2.17 -2.31
N SER A 65 3.31 3.10 -1.40
CA SER A 65 3.92 4.43 -1.48
C SER A 65 5.45 4.34 -1.36
N VAL A 66 6.17 5.35 -1.86
CA VAL A 66 7.63 5.44 -1.73
C VAL A 66 8.09 5.27 -0.29
N ALA A 67 7.36 5.85 0.68
CA ALA A 67 7.66 5.71 2.10
C ALA A 67 7.50 4.26 2.59
N ALA A 68 6.42 3.57 2.20
CA ALA A 68 6.20 2.16 2.55
C ALA A 68 7.22 1.23 1.88
N PHE A 69 7.55 1.48 0.61
CA PHE A 69 8.52 0.68 -0.15
C PHE A 69 9.92 0.80 0.46
N LYS A 70 10.39 2.03 0.75
CA LYS A 70 11.71 2.29 1.36
C LYS A 70 11.88 1.71 2.76
N ALA A 71 10.78 1.50 3.50
CA ALA A 71 10.83 0.82 4.79
C ALA A 71 11.16 -0.68 4.67
N LEU A 72 10.89 -1.30 3.52
CA LEU A 72 11.05 -2.73 3.28
C LEU A 72 12.22 -3.04 2.33
N GLY A 73 12.52 -2.17 1.37
CA GLY A 73 13.47 -2.42 0.29
C GLY A 73 14.08 -1.15 -0.31
N THR A 74 14.70 -1.31 -1.47
CA THR A 74 15.32 -0.23 -2.25
C THR A 74 14.63 -0.12 -3.61
N GLU A 75 14.32 1.09 -4.08
CA GLU A 75 13.53 1.33 -5.31
C GLU A 75 14.08 0.59 -6.54
N GLN A 76 15.39 0.30 -6.60
CA GLN A 76 16.04 -0.47 -7.66
C GLN A 76 15.53 -1.91 -7.78
N GLU A 77 14.93 -2.46 -6.73
CA GLU A 77 14.34 -3.80 -6.75
C GLU A 77 13.05 -3.84 -7.58
N GLY A 78 12.35 -2.71 -7.72
CA GLY A 78 11.09 -2.58 -8.45
C GLY A 78 9.90 -3.27 -7.79
N MET A 79 10.01 -4.57 -7.48
CA MET A 79 8.99 -5.40 -6.84
C MET A 79 9.64 -6.49 -6.00
N PHE A 80 9.02 -6.85 -4.89
CA PHE A 80 9.48 -7.95 -4.04
C PHE A 80 8.31 -8.65 -3.34
N ASP A 81 8.56 -9.89 -2.93
CA ASP A 81 7.60 -10.67 -2.14
C ASP A 81 7.43 -10.09 -0.73
N ILE A 82 6.18 -10.11 -0.27
CA ILE A 82 5.76 -9.65 1.06
C ILE A 82 4.73 -10.62 1.64
N THR A 83 4.55 -10.56 2.96
CA THR A 83 3.33 -11.03 3.62
C THR A 83 2.68 -9.86 4.32
N TRP A 84 1.36 -9.82 4.40
CA TRP A 84 0.68 -8.75 5.11
C TRP A 84 -0.60 -9.23 5.78
N SER A 85 -1.01 -8.50 6.82
CA SER A 85 -2.27 -8.69 7.52
C SER A 85 -2.89 -7.34 7.83
N TRP A 86 -4.19 -7.34 8.13
CA TRP A 86 -4.82 -6.18 8.77
C TRP A 86 -4.16 -5.92 10.13
N ALA A 87 -3.99 -4.65 10.48
CA ALA A 87 -3.55 -4.22 11.81
C ALA A 87 -4.70 -4.28 12.83
#